data_AF-A0A1T4YR55-F1
#
_entry.id   AF-A0A1T4YR55-F1
#
_cell.length_a   1.000
_cell.length_b   1.000
_cell.length_c   1.000
_cell.angle_alpha   90.00
_cell.angle_beta   90.00
_cell.angle_gamma   90.00
#
_symmetry.space_group_name_H-M   'P 1'
#
loop_
_entity.id
_entity.type
_entity.pdbx_description
1 polymer ?
#
loop_
_entity_poly.entity_id
_entity_poly.type
_entity_poly.pdbx_seq_one_letter_code
_entity_poly.pdbx_strand_id
1 'polypeptide(L)'
;MSFAGYHLGSAKWSYPAIVSIGHFLEDFSSELTIENLNENLETLKSYRDRLGDDKITLIFKNCELAVKGIDEVVNTIYGLEYALDQLQKISQKKK
;
A
#
# COMPACT_ATOMS: atom_id res chain seq x y z
N MET A 1 16.91 -1.57 1.61
CA MET A 1 15.58 -1.92 1.05
C MET A 1 14.65 -2.08 2.23
N SER A 2 13.67 -1.18 2.40
CA SER A 2 12.99 -1.02 3.69
C SER A 2 11.46 -0.98 3.57
N PHE A 3 10.90 -1.92 2.82
CA PHE A 3 9.46 -2.18 2.82
C PHE A 3 9.18 -3.46 3.59
N ALA A 4 8.25 -3.42 4.54
CA ALA A 4 7.89 -4.59 5.35
C ALA A 4 6.36 -4.77 5.34
N GLY A 5 5.89 -5.95 4.88
CA GLY A 5 4.48 -6.29 4.78
C GLY A 5 4.07 -7.34 5.81
N TYR A 6 3.00 -7.08 6.57
CA TYR A 6 2.50 -7.98 7.62
C TYR A 6 1.06 -8.39 7.36
N HIS A 7 0.71 -9.66 7.58
CA HIS A 7 -0.65 -10.16 7.50
C HIS A 7 -1.13 -10.58 8.90
N LEU A 8 -2.04 -9.81 9.49
CA LEU A 8 -2.53 -9.93 10.87
C LEU A 8 -3.21 -11.28 11.16
N GLY A 9 -3.76 -11.96 10.14
CA GLY A 9 -4.44 -13.24 10.31
C GLY A 9 -3.55 -14.48 10.30
N SER A 10 -2.29 -14.39 9.87
CA SER A 10 -1.42 -15.57 9.68
C SER A 10 -0.16 -15.57 10.57
N ALA A 11 0.07 -14.51 11.34
CA ALA A 11 1.26 -14.30 12.17
C ALA A 11 2.60 -14.56 11.42
N LYS A 12 2.58 -14.45 10.08
CA LYS A 12 3.74 -14.63 9.22
C LYS A 12 4.03 -13.30 8.50
N TRP A 13 5.27 -12.83 8.66
CA TRP A 13 5.87 -11.85 7.77
C TRP A 13 5.77 -12.41 6.35
N SER A 14 4.97 -11.79 5.49
CA SER A 14 4.86 -12.28 4.11
C SER A 14 6.08 -11.85 3.28
N TYR A 15 6.70 -10.71 3.62
CA TYR A 15 7.91 -10.23 2.92
C TYR A 15 8.87 -9.50 3.88
N PRO A 16 10.07 -10.05 4.15
CA PRO A 16 11.12 -9.36 4.92
C PRO A 16 11.80 -8.22 4.13
N ALA A 17 11.64 -8.20 2.80
CA ALA A 17 11.96 -7.08 1.92
C ALA A 17 11.02 -7.12 0.71
N ILE A 18 10.09 -6.18 0.60
CA ILE A 18 9.28 -6.06 -0.62
C ILE A 18 10.17 -5.40 -1.68
N VAL A 19 10.51 -6.16 -2.72
CA VAL A 19 11.33 -5.68 -3.86
C VAL A 19 10.53 -4.71 -4.74
N SER A 20 9.21 -4.85 -4.75
CA SER A 20 8.30 -4.00 -5.51
C SER A 20 6.93 -3.94 -4.84
N ILE A 21 6.40 -2.74 -4.68
CA ILE A 21 5.03 -2.51 -4.19
C ILE A 21 4.00 -3.30 -5.02
N GLY A 22 4.27 -3.52 -6.31
CA GLY A 22 3.39 -4.29 -7.18
C GLY A 22 3.11 -5.70 -6.67
N HIS A 23 4.13 -6.42 -6.18
CA HIS A 23 3.94 -7.78 -5.64
C HIS A 23 3.10 -7.79 -4.37
N PHE A 24 3.29 -6.80 -3.49
CA PHE A 24 2.44 -6.65 -2.30
C PHE A 24 0.97 -6.44 -2.70
N LEU A 25 0.71 -5.56 -3.68
CA LEU A 25 -0.65 -5.26 -4.12
C LEU A 25 -1.32 -6.45 -4.82
N GLU A 26 -0.55 -7.27 -5.53
CA GLU A 26 -1.04 -8.50 -6.15
C GLU A 26 -1.42 -9.54 -5.08
N ASP A 27 -0.51 -9.82 -4.15
CA ASP A 27 -0.71 -10.81 -3.08
C ASP A 27 -1.86 -10.44 -2.14
N PHE A 28 -2.02 -9.15 -1.82
CA PHE A 28 -3.04 -8.66 -0.90
C PHE A 28 -4.24 -8.04 -1.62
N SER A 29 -4.41 -8.31 -2.92
CA SER A 29 -5.50 -7.77 -3.74
C SER A 29 -6.90 -8.01 -3.15
N SER A 30 -7.11 -9.10 -2.40
CA SER A 30 -8.38 -9.40 -1.71
C SER A 30 -8.69 -8.48 -0.52
N GLU A 31 -7.65 -7.88 0.07
CA GLU A 31 -7.77 -6.98 1.22
C GLU A 31 -7.88 -5.51 0.77
N LEU A 32 -7.57 -5.21 -0.50
CA LEU A 32 -7.65 -3.86 -1.06
C LEU A 32 -9.12 -3.45 -1.30
N THR A 33 -9.48 -2.27 -0.81
CA THR A 33 -10.77 -1.63 -1.08
C THR A 33 -10.54 -0.22 -1.60
N ILE A 34 -11.49 0.33 -2.34
CA ILE A 34 -11.42 1.72 -2.80
C ILE A 34 -11.26 2.67 -1.60
N GLU A 35 -11.93 2.38 -0.49
CA GLU A 35 -11.86 3.15 0.75
C GLU A 35 -10.46 3.14 1.36
N ASN A 36 -9.90 1.94 1.64
CA ASN A 36 -8.59 1.86 2.27
C ASN A 36 -7.45 2.37 1.36
N LEU A 37 -7.58 2.23 0.04
CA LEU A 37 -6.61 2.78 -0.90
C LEU A 37 -6.60 4.30 -0.86
N ASN A 38 -7.77 4.95 -0.83
CA ASN A 38 -7.87 6.40 -0.75
C ASN A 38 -7.31 6.93 0.59
N GLU A 39 -7.70 6.33 1.71
CA GLU A 39 -7.20 6.73 3.04
C GLU A 39 -5.67 6.64 3.15
N ASN A 40 -5.09 5.53 2.69
CA ASN A 40 -3.64 5.34 2.71
C ASN A 40 -2.93 6.27 1.71
N LEU A 41 -3.55 6.59 0.57
CA LEU A 41 -3.01 7.57 -0.38
C LEU A 41 -2.94 8.98 0.21
N GLU A 42 -3.99 9.44 0.88
CA GLU A 42 -4.01 10.74 1.55
C GLU A 42 -2.95 10.81 2.66
N THR A 43 -2.78 9.71 3.39
CA THR A 43 -1.77 9.55 4.44
C THR A 43 -0.35 9.66 3.87
N LEU A 44 -0.04 8.95 2.78
CA LEU A 44 1.27 9.04 2.11
C LEU A 44 1.55 10.41 1.51
N LYS A 45 0.56 11.04 0.87
CA LYS A 45 0.71 12.38 0.28
C LYS A 45 1.02 13.41 1.37
N SER A 46 0.28 13.36 2.47
CA SER A 46 0.54 14.20 3.65
C SER A 46 1.91 13.96 4.27
N TYR A 47 2.35 12.70 4.35
CA TYR A 47 3.66 12.34 4.86
C TYR A 47 4.80 12.86 3.95
N ARG A 48 4.66 12.68 2.63
CA ARG A 48 5.61 13.19 1.62
C ARG A 48 5.77 14.70 1.73
N ASP A 49 4.66 15.42 1.83
CA ASP A 49 4.65 16.89 1.87
C ASP A 49 5.28 17.45 3.16
N ARG A 50 5.28 16.66 4.24
CA ARG A 50 5.94 16.99 5.52
C ARG A 50 7.43 16.60 5.57
N LEU A 51 7.97 16.00 4.51
CA LEU A 51 9.33 15.46 4.45
C LEU A 51 9.66 14.59 5.68
N GLY A 52 8.73 13.72 6.07
CA GLY A 52 8.98 12.79 7.17
C GLY A 52 10.20 11.93 6.89
N ASP A 53 11.07 11.76 7.89
CA ASP A 53 12.22 10.83 7.85
C ASP A 53 11.93 9.51 8.60
N ASP A 54 10.79 9.48 9.32
CA ASP A 54 10.36 8.36 10.15
C ASP A 54 9.54 7.34 9.37
N LYS A 55 9.66 6.05 9.68
CA LYS A 55 8.87 4.98 9.05
C LYS A 55 7.35 5.25 9.17
N ILE A 56 6.63 5.19 8.05
CA ILE A 56 5.16 5.25 8.00
C ILE A 56 4.58 3.84 7.83
N THR A 57 3.47 3.55 8.51
CA THR A 57 2.74 2.27 8.36
C THR A 57 1.38 2.53 7.75
N LEU A 58 1.07 1.83 6.68
CA LEU A 58 -0.23 1.80 5.99
C LEU A 58 -1.00 0.56 6.40
N ILE A 59 -2.32 0.66 6.47
CA ILE A 59 -3.19 -0.43 6.94
C ILE A 59 -4.24 -0.73 5.86
N PHE A 60 -4.24 -1.98 5.37
CA PHE A 60 -5.18 -2.52 4.40
C PHE A 60 -5.94 -3.69 5.03
N LYS A 61 -7.04 -3.41 5.74
CA LYS A 61 -7.78 -4.41 6.52
C LYS A 61 -6.85 -5.23 7.42
N ASN A 62 -6.58 -6.50 7.06
CA ASN A 62 -5.73 -7.41 7.81
C ASN A 62 -4.25 -7.33 7.40
N CYS A 63 -3.87 -6.38 6.56
CA CYS A 63 -2.50 -6.22 6.08
C CYS A 63 -1.92 -4.88 6.51
N GLU A 64 -0.65 -4.88 6.88
CA GLU A 64 0.11 -3.66 7.17
C GLU A 64 1.29 -3.55 6.21
N LEU A 65 1.58 -2.34 5.75
CA LEU A 65 2.74 -2.03 4.93
C LEU A 65 3.53 -0.90 5.57
N ALA A 66 4.71 -1.22 6.07
CA ALA A 66 5.66 -0.23 6.53
C ALA A 66 6.52 0.26 5.37
N VAL A 67 6.59 1.58 5.22
CA VAL A 67 7.34 2.30 4.19
C VAL A 67 8.31 3.24 4.89
N LYS A 68 9.56 3.29 4.45
CA LYS A 68 10.56 4.24 4.95
C LYS A 68 11.38 4.78 3.78
N GLY A 69 11.54 6.09 3.73
CA GLY A 69 12.26 6.79 2.67
C GLY A 69 11.30 7.45 1.68
N ILE A 70 11.70 8.61 1.14
CA ILE A 70 10.87 9.39 0.21
C ILE A 70 10.71 8.65 -1.12
N ASP A 71 11.76 8.01 -1.63
CA ASP A 71 11.68 7.22 -2.87
C ASP A 71 10.70 6.05 -2.73
N GLU A 72 10.74 5.39 -1.58
CA GLU A 72 9.82 4.32 -1.24
C GLU A 72 8.37 4.82 -1.14
N VAL A 73 8.13 5.96 -0.49
CA VAL A 73 6.81 6.61 -0.41
C VAL A 73 6.27 6.96 -1.79
N VAL A 74 7.08 7.57 -2.65
CA VAL A 74 6.68 7.93 -4.02
C VAL A 74 6.33 6.68 -4.82
N ASN A 75 7.14 5.62 -4.74
CA ASN A 75 6.83 4.35 -5.38
C ASN A 75 5.52 3.73 -4.84
N THR A 76 5.28 3.79 -3.53
CA THR A 76 4.03 3.31 -2.96
C THR A 76 2.83 4.10 -3.45
N ILE A 77 2.92 5.43 -3.54
CA ILE A 77 1.84 6.27 -4.09
C ILE A 77 1.47 5.80 -5.51
N TYR A 78 2.46 5.63 -6.39
CA TYR A 78 2.19 5.16 -7.76
C TYR A 78 1.54 3.77 -7.78
N GLY A 79 1.99 2.85 -6.93
CA GLY A 79 1.39 1.52 -6.82
C GLY A 79 -0.08 1.58 -6.38
N LEU A 80 -0.40 2.40 -5.38
CA LEU A 80 -1.77 2.53 -4.86
C LEU A 80 -2.68 3.25 -5.87
N GLU A 81 -2.21 4.27 -6.57
CA GLU A 81 -2.97 4.94 -7.64
C GLU A 81 -3.29 3.97 -8.79
N TYR A 82 -2.33 3.12 -9.16
CA TYR A 82 -2.57 2.06 -10.14
C TYR A 82 -3.61 1.05 -9.66
N ALA A 83 -3.49 0.55 -8.42
CA ALA A 83 -4.45 -0.41 -7.86
C ALA A 83 -5.88 0.18 -7.77
N LEU A 84 -5.98 1.46 -7.40
CA LEU A 84 -7.25 2.18 -7.33
C LEU A 84 -7.92 2.28 -8.70
N ASP A 85 -7.17 2.67 -9.74
CA ASP A 85 -7.67 2.74 -11.13
C ASP A 85 -8.16 1.36 -11.63
N GLN A 86 -7.42 0.29 -11.34
CA GLN A 86 -7.85 -1.07 -11.70
C GLN A 86 -9.17 -1.46 -11.00
N LEU A 87 -9.31 -1.19 -9.70
CA LEU A 87 -10.52 -1.49 -8.94
C LEU A 87 -11.73 -0.69 -9.43
N GLN A 88 -11.55 0.58 -9.77
CA GLN A 88 -12.60 1.42 -10.34
C GLN A 88 -13.07 0.92 -11.71
N LYS A 89 -12.13 0.49 -12.58
CA LYS A 89 -12.46 -0.12 -13.88
C LYS A 89 -13.25 -1.42 -13.75
N ILE A 90 -12.91 -2.25 -12.77
CA ILE A 90 -13.65 -3.49 -12.49
C ILE A 90 -15.06 -3.18 -11.98
N SER A 91 -15.21 -2.18 -11.11
CA SER A 91 -16.50 -1.74 -10.58
C SER A 91 -17.43 -1.20 -11.68
N GLN A 92 -16.88 -0.47 -12.67
CA GLN A 92 -17.65 0.06 -13.80
C GLN A 92 -18.08 -1.01 -14.82
N LYS A 93 -17.35 -2.12 -14.94
CA LYS A 93 -17.72 -3.24 -15.84
C LYS A 93 -18.85 -4.14 -15.31
N LYS A 94 -19.25 -4.00 -14.04
CA LYS A 94 -20.35 -4.78 -13.44
C LYS A 94 -21.73 -4.10 -13.53
N LYS A 95 -21.84 -3.03 -14.30
CA LYS A 95 -23.07 -2.25 -14.51
C LYS A 95 -23.52 -2.34 -15.96
#